data_AF-A0A0S8GVE4-F1
#
_entry.id   AF-A0A0S8GVE4-F1
#
_cell.length_a   1.000
_cell.length_b   1.000
_cell.length_c   1.000
_cell.angle_alpha   90.00
_cell.angle_beta   90.00
_cell.angle_gamma   90.00
#
_symmetry.space_group_name_H-M   'P 1'
#
loop_
_entity.id
_entity.type
_entity.pdbx_description
1 polymer ?
#
loop_
_entity_poly.entity_id
_entity_poly.type
_entity_poly.pdbx_seq_one_letter_code
_entity_poly.pdbx_strand_id
1 'polypeptide(L)'
;MNETKVLLNTYYEVLYERLEAKKDLSCVRIERVLREEIARQGYRVSGGEGFSAYQQAAEAFVAERIETYNPVGIQYTFEQARPEEVWEFEDQLNWYDSRGEFEALVEAARGKAERGLSREELRSRAEELIQELGAYPDKSIIEGYEAAPTLRKLPDYVVARVVEELVRRER
;
A
#
# COMPACT_ATOMS: atom_id res chain seq x y z
N MET A 1 -10.35 17.62 16.52
CA MET A 1 -9.56 16.65 15.74
C MET A 1 -10.06 15.27 16.13
N ASN A 2 -10.54 14.46 15.19
CA ASN A 2 -11.08 13.12 15.47
C ASN A 2 -9.92 12.18 15.83
N GLU A 3 -9.98 11.50 16.97
CA GLU A 3 -8.95 10.60 17.49
C GLU A 3 -8.65 9.46 16.48
N THR A 4 -9.67 9.01 15.74
CA THR A 4 -9.51 8.06 14.63
C THR A 4 -8.62 8.64 13.53
N LYS A 5 -8.81 9.91 13.17
CA LYS A 5 -8.03 10.59 12.14
C LYS A 5 -6.57 10.74 12.56
N VAL A 6 -6.31 11.02 13.84
CA VAL A 6 -4.93 11.08 14.37
C VAL A 6 -4.26 9.72 14.21
N LEU A 7 -4.94 8.64 14.59
CA LEU A 7 -4.40 7.29 14.46
C LEU A 7 -4.18 6.89 12.99
N LEU A 8 -5.10 7.24 12.08
CA LEU A 8 -4.93 7.00 10.64
C LEU A 8 -3.74 7.77 10.07
N ASN A 9 -3.55 9.03 10.45
CA ASN A 9 -2.35 9.78 10.04
C ASN A 9 -1.08 9.10 10.53
N THR A 10 -1.04 8.66 11.80
CA THR A 10 0.11 7.91 12.35
C THR A 10 0.31 6.57 11.65
N TYR A 11 -0.75 5.87 11.24
CA TYR A 11 -0.68 4.66 10.43
C TYR A 11 0.07 4.90 9.11
N TYR A 12 -0.27 5.95 8.38
CA TYR A 12 0.42 6.27 7.13
C TYR A 12 1.84 6.79 7.35
N GLU A 13 2.09 7.55 8.42
CA GLU A 13 3.45 7.95 8.83
C GLU A 13 4.34 6.72 9.04
N VAL A 14 3.86 5.72 9.78
CA VAL A 14 4.62 4.50 10.04
C VAL A 14 4.82 3.69 8.76
N LEU A 15 3.82 3.60 7.88
CA LEU A 15 3.96 2.95 6.57
C LEU A 15 5.03 3.63 5.71
N TYR A 16 4.98 4.96 5.62
CA TYR A 16 5.95 5.76 4.89
C TYR A 16 7.36 5.50 5.42
N GLU A 17 7.59 5.64 6.72
CA GLU A 17 8.89 5.42 7.34
C GLU A 17 9.42 3.99 7.07
N ARG A 18 8.55 2.98 7.20
CA ARG A 18 8.92 1.58 6.96
C ARG A 18 9.29 1.32 5.51
N LEU A 19 8.50 1.84 4.58
CA LEU A 19 8.70 1.57 3.15
C LEU A 19 9.89 2.35 2.61
N GLU A 20 10.07 3.61 3.03
CA GLU A 20 11.23 4.42 2.67
C GLU A 20 12.54 3.79 3.18
N ALA A 21 12.57 3.33 4.44
CA ALA A 21 13.73 2.63 5.00
C ALA A 21 14.07 1.30 4.30
N LYS A 22 13.09 0.69 3.60
CA LYS A 22 13.22 -0.59 2.91
C LYS A 22 13.19 -0.45 1.38
N LYS A 23 13.27 0.77 0.83
CA LYS A 23 13.14 1.04 -0.60
C LYS A 23 14.08 0.19 -1.46
N ASP A 24 15.36 0.15 -1.12
CA ASP A 24 16.35 -0.66 -1.86
C ASP A 24 16.04 -2.16 -1.77
N LEU A 25 15.57 -2.63 -0.60
CA LEU A 25 15.14 -4.01 -0.41
C LEU A 25 13.89 -4.33 -1.23
N SER A 26 12.96 -3.39 -1.37
CA SER A 26 11.78 -3.52 -2.24
C SER A 26 12.20 -3.75 -3.69
N CYS A 27 13.16 -2.97 -4.21
CA CYS A 27 13.66 -3.16 -5.58
C CYS A 27 14.27 -4.56 -5.81
N VAL A 28 15.07 -5.05 -4.85
CA VAL A 28 15.63 -6.41 -4.92
C VAL A 28 14.52 -7.47 -4.89
N ARG A 29 13.46 -7.27 -4.09
CA ARG A 29 12.34 -8.20 -3.97
C ARG A 29 11.42 -8.19 -5.19
N ILE A 30 11.27 -7.04 -5.84
CA ILE A 30 10.50 -6.89 -7.08
C ILE A 30 11.00 -7.84 -8.15
N GLU A 31 12.31 -7.90 -8.38
CA GLU A 31 12.87 -8.78 -9.43
C GLU A 31 12.44 -10.24 -9.20
N ARG A 32 12.57 -10.72 -7.96
CA ARG A 32 12.19 -12.08 -7.59
C ARG A 32 10.70 -12.34 -7.81
N VAL A 33 9.84 -11.49 -7.25
CA VAL A 33 8.38 -11.65 -7.33
C VAL A 33 7.89 -11.55 -8.78
N LEU A 34 8.46 -10.64 -9.57
CA LEU A 34 8.14 -10.49 -10.98
C LEU A 34 8.50 -11.74 -11.79
N ARG A 35 9.68 -12.33 -11.57
CA ARG A 35 10.08 -13.59 -12.23
C ARG A 35 9.15 -14.74 -11.87
N GLU A 36 8.85 -14.89 -10.58
CA GLU A 36 7.94 -15.92 -10.07
C GLU A 36 6.55 -15.79 -10.71
N GLU A 37 6.02 -14.56 -10.77
CA GLU A 37 4.68 -14.30 -11.29
C GLU A 37 4.58 -14.49 -12.81
N ILE A 38 5.58 -14.04 -13.58
CA ILE A 38 5.65 -14.27 -15.03
C ILE A 38 5.65 -15.76 -15.34
N ALA A 39 6.45 -16.54 -14.59
CA ALA A 39 6.52 -17.99 -14.74
C ALA A 39 5.19 -18.65 -14.35
N ARG A 40 4.57 -18.23 -13.24
CA ARG A 40 3.29 -18.76 -12.73
C ARG A 40 2.16 -18.59 -13.73
N GLN A 41 2.05 -17.43 -14.35
CA GLN A 41 0.98 -17.12 -15.32
C GLN A 41 1.31 -17.59 -16.74
N GLY A 42 2.52 -18.06 -17.00
CA GLY A 42 2.98 -18.45 -18.34
C GLY A 42 3.07 -17.28 -19.32
N TYR A 43 3.28 -16.06 -18.81
CA TYR A 43 3.39 -14.89 -19.67
C TYR A 43 4.64 -14.97 -20.54
N ARG A 44 4.47 -14.68 -21.83
CA ARG A 44 5.58 -14.57 -22.77
C ARG A 44 6.11 -13.14 -22.79
N VAL A 45 6.86 -12.78 -21.76
CA VAL A 45 7.62 -11.53 -21.75
C VAL A 45 8.88 -11.79 -22.58
N SER A 46 8.94 -11.17 -23.76
CA SER A 46 9.95 -11.48 -24.78
C SER A 46 11.29 -10.85 -24.41
N GLY A 47 12.29 -11.69 -24.11
CA GLY A 47 13.68 -11.27 -23.93
C GLY A 47 13.97 -10.45 -22.66
N GLY A 48 15.24 -10.05 -22.51
CA GLY A 48 15.69 -9.23 -21.36
C GLY A 48 15.11 -7.82 -21.32
N GLU A 49 14.80 -7.25 -22.49
CA GLU A 49 14.22 -5.90 -22.61
C GLU A 49 12.78 -5.81 -22.09
N GLY A 50 11.94 -6.80 -22.43
CA GLY A 50 10.56 -6.85 -21.93
C GLY A 50 10.52 -7.01 -20.41
N PHE A 51 11.36 -7.88 -19.85
CA PHE A 51 11.46 -8.06 -18.40
C PHE A 51 11.92 -6.78 -17.71
N SER A 52 12.95 -6.11 -18.25
CA SER A 52 13.48 -4.88 -17.69
C SER A 52 12.44 -3.75 -17.67
N ALA A 53 11.57 -3.66 -18.68
CA ALA A 53 10.50 -2.66 -18.70
C ALA A 53 9.49 -2.86 -17.55
N TYR A 54 9.07 -4.09 -17.27
CA TYR A 54 8.18 -4.39 -16.14
C TYR A 54 8.86 -4.16 -14.79
N GLN A 55 10.15 -4.48 -14.69
CA GLN A 55 10.92 -4.21 -13.47
C GLN A 55 11.02 -2.70 -13.21
N GLN A 56 11.41 -1.90 -14.22
CA GLN A 56 11.50 -0.45 -14.09
C GLN A 56 10.15 0.19 -13.75
N ALA A 57 9.06 -0.31 -14.33
CA ALA A 57 7.71 0.14 -14.00
C ALA A 57 7.37 -0.16 -12.52
N ALA A 58 7.65 -1.37 -12.04
CA ALA A 58 7.43 -1.73 -10.64
C ALA A 58 8.30 -0.91 -9.67
N GLU A 59 9.56 -0.64 -10.02
CA GLU A 59 10.45 0.22 -9.22
C GLU A 59 9.94 1.67 -9.15
N ALA A 60 9.45 2.21 -10.26
CA ALA A 60 8.81 3.54 -10.27
C ALA A 60 7.55 3.56 -9.39
N PHE A 61 6.72 2.52 -9.46
CA PHE A 61 5.51 2.41 -8.65
C PHE A 61 5.80 2.30 -7.15
N VAL A 62 6.95 1.76 -6.73
CA VAL A 62 7.36 1.83 -5.31
C VAL A 62 7.58 3.28 -4.89
N ALA A 63 8.26 4.08 -5.70
CA ALA A 63 8.48 5.49 -5.40
C ALA A 63 7.15 6.26 -5.32
N GLU A 64 6.25 6.01 -6.28
CA GLU A 64 4.89 6.58 -6.25
C GLU A 64 4.11 6.14 -5.00
N ARG A 65 4.27 4.89 -4.56
CA ARG A 65 3.61 4.38 -3.36
C ARG A 65 4.12 5.05 -2.09
N ILE A 66 5.43 5.24 -1.99
CA ILE A 66 6.06 5.99 -0.89
C ILE A 66 5.51 7.41 -0.84
N GLU A 67 5.47 8.11 -1.99
CA GLU A 67 4.90 9.46 -2.05
C GLU A 67 3.42 9.49 -1.69
N THR A 68 2.66 8.45 -2.05
CA THR A 68 1.26 8.30 -1.64
C THR A 68 1.11 8.22 -0.12
N TYR A 69 2.04 7.55 0.57
CA TYR A 69 2.07 7.47 2.03
C TYR A 69 2.68 8.70 2.71
N ASN A 70 3.21 9.66 1.95
CA ASN A 70 3.90 10.82 2.49
C ASN A 70 2.96 11.60 3.44
N PRO A 71 3.34 11.76 4.73
CA PRO A 71 2.49 12.36 5.75
C PRO A 71 2.01 13.77 5.41
N VAL A 72 2.85 14.55 4.70
CA VAL A 72 2.49 15.91 4.29
C VAL A 72 1.37 15.89 3.26
N GLY A 73 1.39 14.95 2.31
CA GLY A 73 0.33 14.78 1.31
C GLY A 73 -0.97 14.26 1.93
N ILE A 74 -0.87 13.28 2.83
CA ILE A 74 -2.01 12.64 3.48
C ILE A 74 -2.74 13.57 4.46
N GLN A 75 -2.03 14.48 5.12
CA GLN A 75 -2.64 15.50 5.97
C GLN A 75 -3.66 16.35 5.19
N TYR A 76 -3.38 16.71 3.93
CA TYR A 76 -4.35 17.43 3.09
C TYR A 76 -5.57 16.59 2.74
N THR A 77 -5.38 15.29 2.42
CA THR A 77 -6.46 14.34 2.12
C THR A 77 -7.45 14.25 3.28
N PHE A 78 -6.98 14.20 4.53
CA PHE A 78 -7.88 14.09 5.68
C PHE A 78 -8.34 15.44 6.26
N GLU A 79 -7.64 16.56 6.01
CA GLU A 79 -8.02 17.91 6.49
C GLU A 79 -9.10 18.60 5.67
N GLN A 80 -9.19 18.33 4.37
CA GLN A 80 -10.19 18.95 3.51
C GLN A 80 -11.42 18.08 3.23
N ALA A 81 -11.35 16.77 3.48
CA ALA A 81 -12.35 15.80 3.04
C ALA A 81 -13.80 16.20 3.41
N ARG A 82 -14.52 16.70 2.41
CA ARG A 82 -15.91 16.29 2.21
C ARG A 82 -15.89 14.80 1.86
N PRO A 83 -16.90 14.00 2.24
CA PRO A 83 -16.97 12.58 1.92
C PRO A 83 -16.78 12.26 0.44
N GLU A 84 -16.98 13.23 -0.45
CA GLU A 84 -16.88 13.16 -1.90
C GLU A 84 -15.44 13.27 -2.43
N GLU A 85 -14.49 13.85 -1.68
CA GLU A 85 -13.10 14.09 -2.12
C GLU A 85 -12.15 12.93 -1.75
N VAL A 86 -12.52 12.12 -0.76
CA VAL A 86 -11.86 10.82 -0.50
C VAL A 86 -12.01 9.89 -1.72
N TRP A 87 -13.05 10.06 -2.53
CA TRP A 87 -13.31 9.29 -3.75
C TRP A 87 -12.42 9.69 -4.93
N GLU A 88 -11.86 10.90 -4.97
CA GLU A 88 -10.90 11.26 -6.04
C GLU A 88 -9.55 10.53 -5.88
N PHE A 89 -9.21 10.10 -4.65
CA PHE A 89 -8.13 9.14 -4.41
C PHE A 89 -8.50 7.71 -4.84
N GLU A 90 -9.80 7.35 -4.83
CA GLU A 90 -10.30 6.06 -5.33
C GLU A 90 -10.34 6.00 -6.88
N ASP A 91 -10.51 7.13 -7.57
CA ASP A 91 -10.64 7.20 -9.03
C ASP A 91 -9.32 6.90 -9.78
N GLN A 92 -8.16 7.05 -9.10
CA GLN A 92 -6.85 6.61 -9.62
C GLN A 92 -6.64 5.09 -9.47
N LEU A 93 -7.46 4.42 -8.66
CA LEU A 93 -7.52 2.96 -8.46
C LEU A 93 -8.68 2.33 -9.23
N ASN A 94 -9.10 2.91 -10.37
CA ASN A 94 -10.23 2.46 -11.20
C ASN A 94 -10.22 0.96 -11.63
N TRP A 95 -9.16 0.21 -11.32
CA TRP A 95 -9.01 -1.20 -11.64
C TRP A 95 -9.22 -2.15 -10.45
N TYR A 96 -9.32 -1.60 -9.23
CA TYR A 96 -9.42 -2.36 -7.97
C TYR A 96 -10.48 -1.70 -7.07
N ASP A 97 -11.44 -2.49 -6.59
CA ASP A 97 -12.43 -1.99 -5.61
C ASP A 97 -11.84 -2.06 -4.20
N SER A 98 -11.25 -0.97 -3.72
CA SER A 98 -10.62 -0.90 -2.39
C SER A 98 -11.51 -0.37 -1.28
N ARG A 99 -12.79 -0.07 -1.56
CA ARG A 99 -13.71 0.52 -0.59
C ARG A 99 -13.88 -0.36 0.65
N GLY A 100 -14.05 -1.66 0.45
CA GLY A 100 -14.18 -2.61 1.56
C GLY A 100 -12.90 -2.69 2.42
N GLU A 101 -11.72 -2.55 1.82
CA GLU A 101 -10.45 -2.51 2.55
C GLU A 101 -10.32 -1.20 3.35
N PHE A 102 -10.72 -0.07 2.76
CA PHE A 102 -10.71 1.22 3.44
C PHE A 102 -11.68 1.25 4.61
N GLU A 103 -12.93 0.77 4.42
CA GLU A 103 -13.92 0.65 5.48
C GLU A 103 -13.40 -0.19 6.65
N ALA A 104 -12.76 -1.34 6.35
CA ALA A 104 -12.15 -2.18 7.38
C ALA A 104 -11.03 -1.46 8.15
N LEU A 105 -10.17 -0.69 7.46
CA LEU A 105 -9.13 0.13 8.08
C LEU A 105 -9.73 1.20 9.00
N VAL A 106 -10.74 1.92 8.54
CA VAL A 106 -11.41 2.97 9.32
C VAL A 106 -12.08 2.37 10.55
N GLU A 107 -12.79 1.25 10.42
CA GLU A 107 -13.46 0.59 11.56
C GLU A 107 -12.45 0.04 12.58
N ALA A 108 -11.35 -0.57 12.13
CA ALA A 108 -10.29 -1.01 13.04
C ALA A 108 -9.62 0.18 13.76
N ALA A 109 -9.34 1.26 13.04
CA ALA A 109 -8.79 2.48 13.61
C ALA A 109 -9.76 3.11 14.63
N ARG A 110 -11.07 3.13 14.35
CA ARG A 110 -12.09 3.59 15.31
C ARG A 110 -12.09 2.75 16.59
N GLY A 111 -12.03 1.43 16.45
CA GLY A 111 -11.97 0.50 17.59
C GLY A 111 -10.72 0.65 18.45
N LYS A 112 -9.61 1.11 17.86
CA LYS A 112 -8.33 1.37 18.53
C LYS A 112 -8.11 2.85 18.87
N ALA A 113 -9.00 3.77 18.52
CA ALA A 113 -8.82 5.19 18.80
C ALA A 113 -9.23 5.53 20.24
N GLU A 114 -8.38 6.27 20.94
CA GLU A 114 -8.66 6.72 22.31
C GLU A 114 -8.14 8.14 22.52
N ARG A 115 -8.75 8.86 23.46
CA ARG A 115 -8.35 10.22 23.81
C ARG A 115 -7.08 10.22 24.65
N GLY A 116 -6.20 11.18 24.37
CA GLY A 116 -5.04 11.45 25.22
C GLY A 116 -3.89 10.47 25.06
N LEU A 117 -3.88 9.66 23.99
CA LEU A 117 -2.75 8.81 23.66
C LEU A 117 -1.49 9.64 23.43
N SER A 118 -0.39 9.19 24.02
CA SER A 118 0.95 9.65 23.69
C SER A 118 1.32 9.30 22.25
N ARG A 119 2.38 9.91 21.75
CA ARG A 119 2.89 9.64 20.40
C ARG A 119 3.36 8.19 20.27
N GLU A 120 3.97 7.66 21.32
CA GLU A 120 4.44 6.28 21.41
C GLU A 120 3.27 5.29 21.35
N GLU A 121 2.18 5.56 22.06
CA GLU A 121 0.96 4.73 22.01
C GLU A 121 0.27 4.80 20.65
N LEU A 122 0.18 5.99 20.04
CA LEU A 122 -0.34 6.14 18.67
C LEU A 122 0.49 5.33 17.68
N ARG A 123 1.83 5.41 17.77
CA ARG A 123 2.73 4.62 16.92
C ARG A 123 2.52 3.13 17.13
N SER A 124 2.47 2.65 18.37
CA SER A 124 2.24 1.23 18.66
C SER A 124 0.91 0.74 18.10
N ARG A 125 -0.18 1.52 18.21
CA ARG A 125 -1.49 1.15 17.66
C ARG A 125 -1.50 1.18 16.12
N ALA A 126 -0.77 2.13 15.52
CA ALA A 126 -0.56 2.16 14.07
C ALA A 126 0.20 0.92 13.57
N GLU A 127 1.23 0.49 14.30
CA GLU A 127 1.96 -0.74 13.99
C GLU A 127 1.07 -1.99 14.10
N GLU A 128 0.20 -2.06 15.12
CA GLU A 128 -0.81 -3.12 15.22
C GLU A 128 -1.76 -3.11 14.01
N LEU A 129 -2.25 -1.94 13.57
CA LEU A 129 -3.09 -1.83 12.38
C LEU A 129 -2.37 -2.33 11.12
N ILE A 130 -1.09 -1.98 10.93
CA ILE A 130 -0.28 -2.47 9.80
C ILE A 130 -0.11 -3.98 9.87
N GLN A 131 0.07 -4.55 11.06
CA GLN A 131 0.21 -6.00 11.22
C GLN A 131 -1.09 -6.73 10.92
N GLU A 132 -2.22 -6.23 11.44
CA GLU A 132 -3.55 -6.82 11.25
C GLU A 132 -4.02 -6.67 9.79
N LEU A 133 -3.92 -5.47 9.24
CA LEU A 133 -4.58 -5.10 7.98
C LEU A 133 -3.64 -4.92 6.80
N GLY A 134 -2.34 -4.71 7.01
CA GLY A 134 -1.37 -4.47 5.94
C GLY A 134 -1.27 -2.99 5.57
N ALA A 135 -0.74 -2.73 4.38
CA ALA A 135 -0.67 -1.42 3.76
C ALA A 135 -1.85 -1.21 2.81
N TYR A 136 -2.79 -0.36 3.17
CA TYR A 136 -3.89 0.02 2.28
C TYR A 136 -3.34 0.80 1.05
N PRO A 137 -3.75 0.50 -0.20
CA PRO A 137 -4.78 -0.46 -0.65
C PRO A 137 -4.21 -1.77 -1.26
N ASP A 138 -3.06 -2.25 -0.77
CA ASP A 138 -2.33 -3.35 -1.42
C ASP A 138 -3.07 -4.68 -1.41
N LYS A 139 -3.95 -4.93 -0.43
CA LYS A 139 -4.74 -6.15 -0.41
C LYS A 139 -5.74 -6.20 -1.57
N SER A 140 -6.44 -5.09 -1.83
CA SER A 140 -7.40 -4.99 -2.94
C SER A 140 -6.72 -5.09 -4.31
N ILE A 141 -5.50 -4.56 -4.43
CA ILE A 141 -4.67 -4.70 -5.64
C ILE A 141 -4.34 -6.18 -5.87
N ILE A 142 -3.90 -6.88 -4.82
CA ILE A 142 -3.57 -8.31 -4.88
C ILE A 142 -4.80 -9.12 -5.30
N GLU A 143 -5.91 -8.96 -4.59
CA GLU A 143 -7.14 -9.70 -4.85
C GLU A 143 -7.69 -9.43 -6.26
N GLY A 144 -7.72 -8.16 -6.69
CA GLY A 144 -8.22 -7.82 -8.01
C GLY A 144 -7.28 -8.18 -9.16
N TYR A 145 -5.98 -8.39 -8.91
CA TYR A 145 -5.09 -9.05 -9.85
C TYR A 145 -5.35 -10.56 -9.89
N GLU A 146 -5.41 -11.22 -8.73
CA GLU A 146 -5.62 -12.67 -8.65
C GLU A 146 -6.94 -13.13 -9.28
N ALA A 147 -7.99 -12.31 -9.16
CA ALA A 147 -9.28 -12.56 -9.79
C ALA A 147 -9.24 -12.45 -11.33
N ALA A 148 -8.39 -11.58 -11.88
CA ALA A 148 -8.24 -11.37 -13.32
C ALA A 148 -6.81 -10.97 -13.68
N PRO A 149 -5.87 -11.93 -13.72
CA PRO A 149 -4.45 -11.65 -13.97
C PRO A 149 -4.26 -11.12 -15.38
N THR A 150 -3.54 -10.01 -15.50
CA THR A 150 -3.10 -9.48 -16.80
C THR A 150 -1.71 -8.88 -16.69
N LEU A 151 -0.94 -8.93 -17.79
CA LEU A 151 0.36 -8.25 -17.88
C LEU A 151 0.26 -6.76 -17.52
N ARG A 152 -0.84 -6.11 -17.90
CA ARG A 152 -1.08 -4.68 -17.64
C ARG A 152 -1.16 -4.35 -16.15
N LYS A 153 -1.65 -5.29 -15.32
CA LYS A 153 -1.78 -5.16 -13.86
C LYS A 153 -0.54 -5.66 -13.09
N LEU A 154 0.40 -6.28 -13.79
CA LEU A 154 1.51 -6.99 -13.16
C LEU A 154 2.43 -6.11 -12.31
N PRO A 155 2.83 -4.89 -12.74
CA PRO A 155 3.64 -4.01 -11.90
C PRO A 155 2.98 -3.68 -10.55
N ASP A 156 1.71 -3.27 -10.55
CA ASP A 156 0.96 -2.96 -9.32
C ASP A 156 0.87 -4.15 -8.39
N TYR A 157 0.53 -5.32 -8.93
CA TYR A 157 0.47 -6.56 -8.16
C TYR A 157 1.83 -6.90 -7.52
N VAL A 158 2.91 -6.81 -8.29
CA VAL A 158 4.27 -7.11 -7.78
C VAL A 158 4.63 -6.14 -6.65
N VAL A 159 4.36 -4.84 -6.83
CA VAL A 159 4.60 -3.84 -5.78
C VAL A 159 3.77 -4.13 -4.53
N ALA A 160 2.46 -4.35 -4.69
CA ALA A 160 1.56 -4.64 -3.57
C ALA A 160 2.01 -5.89 -2.78
N ARG A 161 2.40 -6.95 -3.48
CA ARG A 161 2.96 -8.17 -2.87
C ARG A 161 4.24 -7.89 -2.09
N VAL A 162 5.14 -7.08 -2.63
CA VAL A 162 6.42 -6.74 -1.99
C VAL A 162 6.20 -5.85 -0.77
N VAL A 163 5.34 -4.84 -0.87
CA VAL A 163 5.00 -3.95 0.25
C VAL A 163 4.38 -4.77 1.38
N GLU A 164 3.36 -5.58 1.10
CA GLU A 164 2.72 -6.45 2.11
C GLU A 164 3.72 -7.42 2.75
N GLU A 165 4.65 -7.98 1.97
CA GLU A 165 5.72 -8.85 2.50
C GLU A 165 6.63 -8.10 3.47
N LEU A 166 6.97 -6.84 3.19
CA LEU A 166 7.96 -6.06 3.95
C LEU A 166 7.38 -5.35 5.18
N VAL A 167 6.12 -4.92 5.12
CA VAL A 167 5.48 -4.19 6.23
C VAL A 167 4.92 -5.11 7.32
N ARG A 168 4.52 -6.34 6.96
CA ARG A 168 3.97 -7.33 7.92
C ARG A 168 5.03 -8.25 8.57
N ARG A 169 6.21 -8.42 7.98
CA ARG A 169 7.21 -9.40 8.46
C ARG A 169 8.12 -8.96 9.60
N GLU A 170 7.81 -7.87 10.31
CA GLU A 170 8.53 -7.57 11.55
C GLU A 170 8.08 -8.51 12.69
N ARG A 171 8.88 -9.57 12.87
CA ARG A 171 9.07 -10.30 14.14
C ARG A 171 10.55 -10.51 14.38
#